data_AF-A0A957J5A9-F1
#
_entry.id   AF-A0A957J5A9-F1
#
_cell.length_a   1.000
_cell.length_b   1.000
_cell.length_c   1.000
_cell.angle_alpha   90.00
_cell.angle_beta   90.00
_cell.angle_gamma   90.00
#
_symmetry.space_group_name_H-M   'P 1'
#
loop_
_entity.id
_entity.type
_entity.pdbx_description
1 polymer ?
#
loop_
_entity_poly.entity_id
_entity_poly.type
_entity_poly.pdbx_seq_one_letter_code
_entity_poly.pdbx_strand_id
1 'polypeptide(L)'
;CCHEVFGTQHILAELAQSYLDLPAKPGRDEIRVNVLGINHFTWIDAAHYRRVDLLELLREHIQKPGVLRPYTRQEVEAQNNYFYDARQIKFELFKRYGILAAAGDRHLAEFVPGFTASPEELFRWGVIQTPVSYRIKTWKQIGEQVPQIISGEIPFALKPSDEEAVLQIKALLGLGDLITNVNKKNRGQMANLPQDVVVETNAHFSLDTVEPIAAGSLPPGVQTLVATHVQNQEMIVEAALTGGEELAFQAVFNDPCTTTAIDKAWEMFQEIGFPKI
;
A
#
# COMPACT_ATOMS: atom_id res chain seq x y z
N CYS A 1 0.64 -11.01 3.48
CA CYS A 1 1.05 -10.47 2.17
C CYS A 1 0.00 -9.48 1.72
N CYS A 2 0.39 -8.36 1.12
CA CYS A 2 -0.51 -7.38 0.51
C CYS A 2 -0.13 -7.21 -0.96
N HIS A 3 -1.12 -7.02 -1.85
CA HIS A 3 -0.89 -6.92 -3.29
C HIS A 3 -0.48 -5.51 -3.76
N GLU A 4 -0.42 -4.52 -2.88
CA GLU A 4 -0.14 -3.12 -3.26
C GLU A 4 1.23 -2.96 -3.94
N VAL A 5 2.24 -3.70 -3.45
CA VAL A 5 3.57 -3.76 -4.07
C VAL A 5 3.50 -4.31 -5.49
N PHE A 6 2.54 -5.20 -5.78
CA PHE A 6 2.42 -5.84 -7.08
C PHE A 6 2.01 -4.84 -8.16
N GLY A 7 1.09 -3.94 -7.82
CA GLY A 7 0.72 -2.82 -8.69
C GLY A 7 1.93 -1.97 -9.05
N THR A 8 2.80 -1.69 -8.09
CA THR A 8 4.03 -0.91 -8.32
C THR A 8 5.04 -1.67 -9.19
N GLN A 9 5.21 -2.98 -9.00
CA GLN A 9 6.01 -3.80 -9.90
C GLN A 9 5.45 -3.84 -11.33
N HIS A 10 4.13 -3.83 -11.53
CA HIS A 10 3.54 -3.71 -12.86
C HIS A 10 3.85 -2.37 -13.53
N ILE A 11 3.84 -1.26 -12.78
CA ILE A 11 4.25 0.07 -13.29
C ILE A 11 5.72 0.03 -13.75
N LEU A 12 6.59 -0.56 -12.94
CA LEU A 12 8.00 -0.71 -13.27
C LEU A 12 8.23 -1.65 -14.47
N ALA A 13 7.40 -2.69 -14.64
CA ALA A 13 7.41 -3.54 -15.82
C ALA A 13 6.98 -2.81 -17.10
N GLU A 14 5.94 -1.96 -17.02
CA GLU A 14 5.51 -1.08 -18.14
C GLU A 14 6.64 -0.11 -18.52
N LEU A 15 7.32 0.46 -17.52
CA LEU A 15 8.45 1.35 -17.74
C LEU A 15 9.61 0.63 -18.42
N ALA A 16 9.97 -0.56 -17.93
CA ALA A 16 11.01 -1.41 -18.53
C ALA A 16 10.67 -1.75 -19.98
N GLN A 17 9.42 -2.11 -20.27
CA GLN A 17 8.96 -2.39 -21.63
C GLN A 17 9.18 -1.20 -22.55
N SER A 18 8.71 -0.01 -22.13
CA SER A 18 8.75 1.18 -22.96
C SER A 18 10.16 1.74 -23.18
N TYR A 19 11.01 1.75 -22.15
CA TYR A 19 12.33 2.39 -22.22
C TYR A 19 13.42 1.48 -22.78
N LEU A 20 13.22 0.16 -22.72
CA LEU A 20 14.15 -0.84 -23.25
C LEU A 20 13.68 -1.45 -24.57
N ASP A 21 12.60 -0.90 -25.17
CA ASP A 21 12.00 -1.35 -26.43
C ASP A 21 11.76 -2.87 -26.46
N LEU A 22 11.19 -3.40 -25.38
CA LEU A 22 10.95 -4.84 -25.25
C LEU A 22 9.72 -5.25 -26.07
N PRO A 23 9.77 -6.40 -26.76
CA PRO A 23 8.66 -6.87 -27.58
C PRO A 23 7.39 -7.20 -26.78
N ALA A 24 7.53 -7.43 -25.47
CA ALA A 24 6.43 -7.68 -24.55
C ALA A 24 6.76 -7.13 -23.16
N LYS A 25 5.71 -6.83 -22.38
CA LYS A 25 5.85 -6.44 -20.98
C LYS A 25 6.46 -7.60 -20.18
N PRO A 26 7.56 -7.40 -19.43
CA PRO A 26 8.10 -8.44 -18.58
C PRO A 26 7.09 -8.85 -17.49
N GLY A 27 7.22 -10.09 -17.02
CA GLY A 27 6.48 -10.58 -15.88
C GLY A 27 6.77 -9.74 -14.64
N ARG A 28 5.77 -9.61 -13.76
CA ARG A 28 5.94 -8.87 -12.49
C ARG A 28 7.06 -9.48 -11.64
N ASP A 29 7.14 -10.79 -11.62
CA ASP A 29 8.12 -11.60 -10.93
C ASP A 29 9.56 -11.44 -11.48
N GLU A 30 9.70 -10.90 -12.70
CA GLU A 30 11.00 -10.49 -13.25
C GLU A 30 11.49 -9.14 -12.72
N ILE A 31 10.60 -8.36 -12.09
CA ILE A 31 10.93 -7.06 -11.48
C ILE A 31 11.36 -7.28 -10.03
N ARG A 32 12.66 -7.28 -9.81
CA ARG A 32 13.27 -7.48 -8.49
C ARG A 32 13.29 -6.17 -7.73
N VAL A 33 12.56 -6.12 -6.62
CA VAL A 33 12.45 -4.92 -5.77
C VAL A 33 12.91 -5.23 -4.35
N ASN A 34 13.59 -4.28 -3.71
CA ASN A 34 13.79 -4.29 -2.27
C ASN A 34 12.63 -3.51 -1.62
N VAL A 35 11.87 -4.16 -0.73
CA VAL A 35 10.65 -3.60 -0.11
C VAL A 35 10.90 -3.35 1.36
N LEU A 36 10.53 -2.16 1.83
CA LEU A 36 10.70 -1.68 3.20
C LEU A 36 9.50 -0.82 3.61
N GLY A 37 9.11 -0.87 4.88
CA GLY A 37 8.05 -0.03 5.45
C GLY A 37 7.00 -0.85 6.21
N ILE A 38 5.75 -0.39 6.14
CA ILE A 38 4.58 -1.01 6.78
C ILE A 38 3.47 -1.21 5.75
N ASN A 39 2.48 -2.04 6.06
CA ASN A 39 1.35 -2.28 5.17
C ASN A 39 0.74 -0.98 4.62
N HIS A 40 0.56 -0.92 3.30
CA HIS A 40 0.05 0.23 2.53
C HIS A 40 0.93 1.50 2.53
N PHE A 41 2.05 1.51 3.26
CA PHE A 41 3.05 2.57 3.23
C PHE A 41 4.46 1.97 3.08
N THR A 42 4.54 1.06 2.11
CA THR A 42 5.77 0.44 1.65
C THR A 42 6.52 1.36 0.70
N TRP A 43 7.83 1.16 0.63
CA TRP A 43 8.76 1.88 -0.20
C TRP A 43 9.72 0.91 -0.89
N ILE A 44 10.26 1.34 -2.02
CA ILE A 44 11.24 0.62 -2.83
C ILE A 44 12.45 1.53 -3.03
N ASP A 45 13.59 1.13 -2.44
CA ASP A 45 14.87 1.83 -2.57
C ASP A 45 15.77 1.24 -3.68
N ALA A 46 15.46 0.05 -4.17
CA ALA A 46 16.11 -0.60 -5.30
C ALA A 46 15.11 -1.39 -6.13
N ALA A 47 15.13 -1.20 -7.46
CA ALA A 47 14.29 -1.94 -8.41
C ALA A 47 15.06 -2.27 -9.69
N HIS A 48 15.06 -3.54 -10.08
CA HIS A 48 15.81 -4.00 -11.24
C HIS A 48 14.98 -4.88 -12.16
N TYR A 49 15.11 -4.64 -13.46
CA TYR A 49 14.82 -5.62 -14.49
C TYR A 49 16.15 -6.10 -15.08
N ARG A 50 16.52 -7.36 -14.79
CA ARG A 50 17.86 -7.89 -15.11
C ARG A 50 18.96 -7.02 -14.50
N ARG A 51 19.71 -6.27 -15.33
CA ARG A 51 20.81 -5.38 -14.91
C ARG A 51 20.44 -3.89 -14.98
N VAL A 52 19.21 -3.56 -15.34
CA VAL A 52 18.76 -2.18 -15.49
C VAL A 52 18.13 -1.70 -14.19
N ASP A 53 18.62 -0.58 -13.67
CA ASP A 53 18.01 0.14 -12.55
C ASP A 53 16.75 0.86 -13.03
N LEU A 54 15.59 0.41 -12.56
CA LEU A 54 14.30 0.95 -12.96
C LEU A 54 13.95 2.23 -12.21
N LEU A 55 14.57 2.51 -11.05
CA LEU A 55 14.36 3.78 -10.36
C LEU A 55 15.04 4.91 -11.12
N GLU A 56 16.18 4.68 -11.78
CA GLU A 56 16.80 5.68 -12.65
C GLU A 56 15.91 5.99 -13.88
N LEU A 57 15.39 4.95 -14.55
CA LEU A 57 14.43 5.15 -15.63
C LEU A 57 13.19 5.90 -15.15
N LEU A 58 12.74 5.64 -13.92
CA LEU A 58 11.59 6.33 -13.35
C LEU A 58 11.91 7.81 -13.09
N ARG A 59 13.12 8.14 -12.63
CA ARG A 59 13.58 9.53 -12.47
C ARG A 59 13.51 10.27 -13.79
N GLU A 60 13.94 9.66 -14.90
CA GLU A 60 13.80 10.26 -16.23
C GLU A 60 12.33 10.39 -16.66
N HIS A 61 11.51 9.37 -16.37
CA HIS A 61 10.10 9.34 -16.73
C HIS A 61 9.30 10.47 -16.10
N ILE A 62 9.45 10.70 -14.79
CA ILE A 62 8.67 11.72 -14.08
C ILE A 62 9.01 13.16 -14.49
N GLN A 63 10.13 13.38 -15.19
CA GLN A 63 10.49 14.70 -15.74
C GLN A 63 9.82 14.97 -17.09
N LYS A 64 9.25 13.96 -17.75
CA LYS A 64 8.59 14.14 -19.05
C LYS A 64 7.32 15.01 -18.90
N PRO A 65 7.08 15.96 -19.82
CA PRO A 65 5.88 16.78 -19.77
C PRO A 65 4.60 15.94 -19.73
N GLY A 66 3.72 16.26 -18.79
CA GLY A 66 2.42 15.61 -18.63
C GLY A 66 2.39 14.36 -17.74
N VAL A 67 3.54 13.83 -17.29
CA VAL A 67 3.59 12.70 -16.35
C VAL A 67 3.11 13.10 -14.96
N LEU A 68 3.70 14.16 -14.40
CA LEU A 68 3.20 14.83 -13.21
C LEU A 68 2.35 16.03 -13.62
N ARG A 69 1.06 16.01 -13.26
CA ARG A 69 0.10 17.08 -13.56
C ARG A 69 -1.09 17.04 -12.59
N PRO A 70 -1.77 18.17 -12.36
CA PRO A 70 -3.04 18.15 -11.65
C PRO A 70 -4.14 17.48 -12.49
N TYR A 71 -5.12 16.93 -11.79
CA TYR A 71 -6.37 16.42 -12.35
C TYR A 71 -7.55 17.29 -11.94
N THR A 72 -8.54 17.38 -12.82
CA THR A 72 -9.85 17.96 -12.50
C THR A 72 -10.78 16.90 -11.93
N ARG A 73 -11.77 17.32 -11.14
CA ARG A 73 -12.83 16.43 -10.64
C ARG A 73 -13.50 15.63 -11.77
N GLN A 74 -13.78 16.27 -12.90
CA GLN A 74 -14.41 15.64 -14.05
C GLN A 74 -13.54 14.51 -14.63
N GLU A 75 -12.22 14.70 -14.73
CA GLU A 75 -11.31 13.66 -15.23
C GLU A 75 -11.25 12.44 -14.31
N VAL A 76 -11.28 12.66 -12.99
CA VAL A 76 -11.25 11.58 -11.99
C VAL A 76 -12.58 10.82 -11.98
N GLU A 77 -13.70 11.54 -11.94
CA GLU A 77 -15.04 10.93 -11.97
C GLU A 77 -15.31 10.18 -13.28
N ALA A 78 -14.77 10.65 -14.41
CA ALA A 78 -14.89 9.98 -15.71
C ALA A 78 -14.21 8.61 -15.77
N GLN A 79 -13.25 8.30 -14.87
CA GLN A 79 -12.65 6.97 -14.79
C GLN A 79 -13.66 5.91 -14.36
N ASN A 80 -14.71 6.31 -13.63
CA ASN A 80 -15.75 5.43 -13.08
C ASN A 80 -15.17 4.21 -12.34
N ASN A 81 -14.05 4.39 -11.64
CA ASN A 81 -13.33 3.35 -10.94
C ASN A 81 -12.66 3.94 -9.68
N TYR A 82 -13.14 3.55 -8.49
CA TYR A 82 -12.58 4.00 -7.20
C TYR A 82 -11.18 3.44 -6.89
N PHE A 83 -10.67 2.53 -7.73
CA PHE A 83 -9.34 1.93 -7.63
C PHE A 83 -8.39 2.41 -8.73
N TYR A 84 -8.81 3.36 -9.56
CA TYR A 84 -7.92 3.96 -10.56
C TYR A 84 -6.74 4.64 -9.86
N ASP A 85 -5.53 4.37 -10.36
CA ASP A 85 -4.28 4.92 -9.83
C ASP A 85 -3.66 5.87 -10.86
N ALA A 86 -3.79 7.18 -10.62
CA ALA A 86 -3.22 8.23 -11.46
C ALA A 86 -1.69 8.38 -11.30
N ARG A 87 -1.11 7.70 -10.30
CA ARG A 87 0.32 7.64 -9.99
C ARG A 87 0.94 9.00 -9.63
N GLN A 88 0.13 10.03 -9.36
CA GLN A 88 0.59 11.38 -9.05
C GLN A 88 1.20 11.46 -7.66
N ILE A 89 0.59 10.85 -6.65
CA ILE A 89 1.06 10.91 -5.26
C ILE A 89 2.36 10.12 -5.14
N LYS A 90 2.41 8.86 -5.59
CA LYS A 90 3.64 8.07 -5.52
C LYS A 90 4.81 8.68 -6.28
N PHE A 91 4.56 9.29 -7.44
CA PHE A 91 5.62 9.95 -8.20
C PHE A 91 6.06 11.27 -7.57
N GLU A 92 5.15 12.03 -6.97
CA GLU A 92 5.54 13.21 -6.19
C GLU A 92 6.34 12.80 -4.96
N LEU A 93 5.93 11.75 -4.24
CA LEU A 93 6.71 11.20 -3.12
C LEU A 93 8.09 10.72 -3.60
N PHE A 94 8.17 9.99 -4.71
CA PHE A 94 9.44 9.56 -5.30
C PHE A 94 10.35 10.76 -5.62
N LYS A 95 9.79 11.80 -6.23
CA LYS A 95 10.51 13.05 -6.57
C LYS A 95 11.08 13.75 -5.34
N ARG A 96 10.38 13.74 -4.20
CA ARG A 96 10.78 14.44 -2.97
C ARG A 96 11.67 13.62 -2.05
N TYR A 97 11.42 12.31 -1.96
CA TYR A 97 12.08 11.41 -0.99
C TYR A 97 13.15 10.52 -1.63
N GLY A 98 13.23 10.44 -2.95
CA GLY A 98 14.30 9.74 -3.70
C GLY A 98 14.16 8.22 -3.79
N ILE A 99 13.19 7.64 -3.08
CA ILE A 99 12.80 6.22 -3.14
C ILE A 99 11.29 6.10 -3.38
N LEU A 100 10.86 5.01 -4.01
CA LEU A 100 9.53 4.91 -4.60
C LEU A 100 8.51 4.38 -3.59
N ALA A 101 7.48 5.16 -3.28
CA ALA A 101 6.34 4.67 -2.51
C ALA A 101 5.58 3.58 -3.31
N ALA A 102 5.29 2.45 -2.67
CA ALA A 102 4.93 1.20 -3.33
C ALA A 102 3.52 0.70 -2.99
N ALA A 103 2.58 1.64 -2.92
CA ALA A 103 1.14 1.39 -2.87
C ALA A 103 0.41 2.30 -3.86
N GLY A 104 -0.87 2.05 -4.11
CA GLY A 104 -1.74 2.94 -4.89
C GLY A 104 -1.92 4.29 -4.21
N ASP A 105 -2.08 5.34 -5.01
CA ASP A 105 -2.17 6.72 -4.51
C ASP A 105 -3.31 6.90 -3.48
N ARG A 106 -4.41 6.15 -3.64
CA ARG A 106 -5.54 6.13 -2.69
C ARG A 106 -5.15 5.73 -1.27
N HIS A 107 -4.11 4.90 -1.12
CA HIS A 107 -3.58 4.50 0.18
C HIS A 107 -2.54 5.51 0.66
N LEU A 108 -1.56 5.83 -0.20
CA LEU A 108 -0.46 6.72 0.15
C LEU A 108 -0.93 8.10 0.62
N ALA A 109 -2.04 8.61 0.06
CA ALA A 109 -2.65 9.88 0.46
C ALA A 109 -2.97 9.96 1.96
N GLU A 110 -3.27 8.83 2.60
CA GLU A 110 -3.71 8.76 4.00
C GLU A 110 -2.52 8.72 4.99
N PHE A 111 -1.30 8.44 4.52
CA PHE A 111 -0.12 8.31 5.38
C PHE A 111 0.71 9.59 5.52
N VAL A 112 0.42 10.62 4.74
CA VAL A 112 1.24 11.83 4.72
C VAL A 112 0.33 13.07 4.70
N PRO A 113 0.73 14.16 5.37
CA PRO A 113 -0.12 15.33 5.50
C PRO A 113 -0.35 16.00 4.14
N GLY A 114 -1.52 16.61 3.98
CA GLY A 114 -1.85 17.54 2.90
C GLY A 114 -2.72 16.98 1.79
N PHE A 115 -2.61 15.69 1.42
CA PHE A 115 -3.40 15.13 0.30
C PHE A 115 -4.88 14.99 0.62
N THR A 116 -5.22 14.74 1.89
CA THR A 116 -6.60 14.46 2.36
C THR A 116 -7.31 15.71 2.92
N ALA A 117 -6.74 16.91 2.72
CA ALA A 117 -7.28 18.16 3.28
C ALA A 117 -8.71 18.49 2.78
N SER A 118 -9.06 18.08 1.57
CA SER A 118 -10.43 18.16 1.03
C SER A 118 -10.64 17.19 -0.14
N PRO A 119 -11.89 16.93 -0.55
CA PRO A 119 -12.17 16.17 -1.77
C PRO A 119 -11.53 16.79 -3.02
N GLU A 120 -11.56 18.12 -3.15
CA GLU A 120 -10.95 18.85 -4.27
C GLU A 120 -9.43 18.66 -4.31
N GLU A 121 -8.79 18.60 -3.15
CA GLU A 121 -7.36 18.32 -3.06
C GLU A 121 -7.06 16.89 -3.50
N LEU A 122 -7.84 15.89 -3.07
CA LEU A 122 -7.69 14.52 -3.59
C LEU A 122 -7.89 14.43 -5.10
N PHE A 123 -8.90 15.12 -5.65
CA PHE A 123 -9.11 15.17 -7.09
C PHE A 123 -7.93 15.79 -7.83
N ARG A 124 -7.29 16.82 -7.27
CA ARG A 124 -6.08 17.45 -7.84
C ARG A 124 -4.97 16.42 -8.05
N TRP A 125 -4.89 15.40 -7.20
CA TRP A 125 -3.93 14.31 -7.27
C TRP A 125 -4.46 13.06 -8.00
N GLY A 126 -5.61 13.15 -8.65
CA GLY A 126 -6.19 12.04 -9.42
C GLY A 126 -6.83 10.95 -8.56
N VAL A 127 -7.11 11.23 -7.29
CA VAL A 127 -7.68 10.28 -6.33
C VAL A 127 -9.14 10.60 -6.05
N ILE A 128 -9.96 9.55 -5.90
CA ILE A 128 -11.34 9.65 -5.41
C ILE A 128 -11.53 8.72 -4.23
N GLN A 129 -12.19 9.22 -3.17
CA GLN A 129 -12.48 8.41 -1.99
C GLN A 129 -13.46 7.29 -2.35
N THR A 130 -13.24 6.09 -1.80
CA THR A 130 -14.17 4.97 -1.95
C THR A 130 -15.28 5.09 -0.91
N PRO A 131 -16.53 5.44 -1.28
CA PRO A 131 -17.57 5.64 -0.29
C PRO A 131 -18.03 4.31 0.33
N VAL A 132 -18.44 4.36 1.60
CA VAL A 132 -18.99 3.19 2.30
C VAL A 132 -20.20 2.60 1.56
N SER A 133 -21.04 3.46 0.94
CA SER A 133 -22.19 3.04 0.14
C SER A 133 -21.82 2.15 -1.06
N TYR A 134 -20.68 2.41 -1.71
CA TYR A 134 -20.15 1.53 -2.76
C TYR A 134 -19.85 0.15 -2.21
N ARG A 135 -19.16 0.08 -1.05
CA ARG A 135 -18.82 -1.21 -0.41
C ARG A 135 -20.07 -2.00 0.00
N ILE A 136 -21.06 -1.35 0.60
CA ILE A 136 -22.34 -1.98 0.97
C ILE A 136 -23.05 -2.55 -0.26
N LYS A 137 -23.13 -1.76 -1.34
CA LYS A 137 -23.77 -2.18 -2.59
C LYS A 137 -23.04 -3.40 -3.19
N THR A 138 -21.72 -3.36 -3.29
CA THR A 138 -20.93 -4.47 -3.83
C THR A 138 -21.10 -5.74 -3.00
N TRP A 139 -21.07 -5.64 -1.67
CA TRP A 139 -21.29 -6.79 -0.79
C TRP A 139 -22.66 -7.43 -1.01
N LYS A 140 -23.71 -6.61 -1.09
CA LYS A 140 -25.07 -7.07 -1.36
C LYS A 140 -25.16 -7.80 -2.71
N GLN A 141 -24.58 -7.22 -3.76
CA GLN A 141 -24.57 -7.81 -5.11
C GLN A 141 -23.84 -9.16 -5.14
N ILE A 142 -22.69 -9.28 -4.47
CA ILE A 142 -21.97 -10.56 -4.36
C ILE A 142 -22.84 -11.58 -3.63
N GLY A 143 -23.47 -11.20 -2.52
CA GLY A 143 -24.37 -12.08 -1.77
C GLY A 143 -25.56 -12.59 -2.59
N GLU A 144 -26.10 -11.78 -3.49
CA GLU A 144 -27.19 -12.17 -4.42
C GLU A 144 -26.70 -13.13 -5.52
N GLN A 145 -25.44 -13.04 -5.95
CA GLN A 145 -24.86 -13.92 -6.98
C GLN A 145 -24.46 -15.29 -6.43
N VAL A 146 -24.05 -15.39 -5.17
CA VAL A 146 -23.55 -16.65 -4.58
C VAL A 146 -24.53 -17.82 -4.72
N PRO A 147 -25.85 -17.68 -4.41
CA PRO A 147 -26.81 -18.78 -4.62
C PRO A 147 -26.94 -19.21 -6.07
N GLN A 148 -26.85 -18.27 -7.01
CA GLN A 148 -26.94 -18.53 -8.46
C GLN A 148 -25.69 -19.26 -8.97
N ILE A 149 -24.52 -18.96 -8.38
CA ILE A 149 -23.29 -19.72 -8.64
C ILE A 149 -23.42 -21.15 -8.11
N ILE A 150 -23.93 -21.32 -6.88
CA ILE A 150 -24.10 -22.64 -6.25
C ILE A 150 -25.13 -23.50 -7.00
N SER A 151 -26.21 -22.90 -7.49
CA SER A 151 -27.25 -23.60 -8.27
C SER A 151 -26.80 -23.96 -9.69
N GLY A 152 -25.69 -23.37 -10.17
CA GLY A 152 -25.19 -23.54 -11.53
C GLY A 152 -25.86 -22.62 -12.57
N GLU A 153 -26.69 -21.66 -12.13
CA GLU A 153 -27.27 -20.63 -13.00
C GLU A 153 -26.20 -19.66 -13.52
N ILE A 154 -25.28 -19.24 -12.64
CA ILE A 154 -24.07 -18.51 -13.03
C ILE A 154 -22.91 -19.50 -13.14
N PRO A 155 -22.27 -19.64 -14.30
CA PRO A 155 -21.10 -20.51 -14.45
C PRO A 155 -19.93 -20.03 -13.58
N PHE A 156 -19.35 -20.93 -12.80
CA PHE A 156 -18.12 -20.66 -12.06
C PHE A 156 -16.89 -21.05 -12.89
N ALA A 157 -15.99 -20.11 -13.12
CA ALA A 157 -14.73 -20.35 -13.82
C ALA A 157 -13.55 -20.23 -12.85
N LEU A 158 -12.80 -21.32 -12.67
CA LEU A 158 -11.53 -21.30 -11.96
C LEU A 158 -10.48 -20.57 -12.81
N LYS A 159 -10.07 -19.40 -12.33
CA LYS A 159 -8.97 -18.62 -12.91
C LYS A 159 -8.00 -18.25 -11.80
N PRO A 160 -6.68 -18.26 -12.06
CA PRO A 160 -5.73 -17.68 -11.12
C PRO A 160 -6.09 -16.22 -10.84
N SER A 161 -6.01 -15.82 -9.58
CA SER A 161 -5.92 -14.40 -9.23
C SER A 161 -4.47 -13.93 -9.32
N ASP A 162 -4.26 -12.62 -9.28
CA ASP A 162 -2.92 -12.02 -9.15
C ASP A 162 -2.38 -12.09 -7.70
N GLU A 163 -3.09 -12.77 -6.79
CA GLU A 163 -2.71 -12.95 -5.40
C GLU A 163 -1.69 -14.07 -5.23
N GLU A 164 -0.78 -13.92 -4.28
CA GLU A 164 0.28 -14.89 -4.04
C GLU A 164 0.00 -15.90 -2.93
N ALA A 165 -1.19 -15.87 -2.30
CA ALA A 165 -1.52 -16.76 -1.18
C ALA A 165 -1.32 -18.25 -1.53
N VAL A 166 -1.76 -18.67 -2.73
CA VAL A 166 -1.57 -20.06 -3.20
C VAL A 166 -0.08 -20.38 -3.41
N LEU A 167 0.70 -19.42 -3.92
CA LEU A 167 2.15 -19.60 -4.12
C LEU A 167 2.89 -19.69 -2.77
N GLN A 168 2.50 -18.89 -1.78
CA GLN A 168 3.04 -18.95 -0.42
C GLN A 168 2.73 -20.28 0.24
N ILE A 169 1.49 -20.79 0.12
CA ILE A 169 1.12 -22.11 0.64
C ILE A 169 1.94 -23.21 -0.06
N LYS A 170 2.08 -23.16 -1.38
CA LYS A 170 2.90 -24.12 -2.13
C LYS A 170 4.35 -24.11 -1.64
N ALA A 171 4.93 -22.93 -1.40
CA ALA A 171 6.30 -22.81 -0.92
C ALA A 171 6.48 -23.38 0.49
N LEU A 172 5.54 -23.09 1.40
CA LEU A 172 5.51 -23.68 2.74
C LEU A 172 5.35 -25.20 2.72
N LEU A 173 4.69 -25.76 1.70
CA LEU A 173 4.59 -27.21 1.48
C LEU A 173 5.81 -27.82 0.76
N GLY A 174 6.85 -27.04 0.48
CA GLY A 174 8.06 -27.51 -0.21
C GLY A 174 7.88 -27.73 -1.72
N LEU A 175 6.83 -27.17 -2.33
CA LEU A 175 6.55 -27.30 -3.78
C LEU A 175 7.26 -26.22 -4.62
N GLY A 176 8.44 -25.79 -4.17
CA GLY A 176 9.26 -24.73 -4.75
C GLY A 176 9.37 -23.49 -3.87
N ASP A 177 10.48 -22.76 -3.96
CA ASP A 177 10.71 -21.56 -3.14
C ASP A 177 9.99 -20.33 -3.71
N LEU A 178 9.74 -19.34 -2.86
CA LEU A 178 9.19 -18.05 -3.24
C LEU A 178 9.87 -16.92 -2.46
N ILE A 179 10.24 -15.84 -3.14
CA ILE A 179 10.62 -14.58 -2.49
C ILE A 179 9.53 -13.55 -2.78
N THR A 180 8.93 -13.03 -1.72
CA THR A 180 7.87 -12.01 -1.82
C THR A 180 7.74 -11.16 -0.57
N ASN A 181 7.06 -10.02 -0.66
CA ASN A 181 6.76 -9.15 0.47
C ASN A 181 5.74 -9.77 1.44
N VAL A 182 6.03 -9.66 2.73
CA VAL A 182 5.16 -10.14 3.80
C VAL A 182 5.20 -9.18 4.99
N ASN A 183 4.05 -9.04 5.64
CA ASN A 183 3.95 -8.36 6.93
C ASN A 183 4.39 -9.34 8.03
N LYS A 184 5.49 -9.04 8.72
CA LYS A 184 6.02 -9.86 9.81
C LYS A 184 6.61 -8.98 10.91
N LYS A 185 6.63 -9.51 12.12
CA LYS A 185 7.38 -8.98 13.25
C LYS A 185 8.81 -8.59 12.84
N ASN A 186 9.22 -7.36 13.14
CA ASN A 186 10.58 -6.89 12.91
C ASN A 186 11.53 -7.63 13.86
N ARG A 187 12.49 -8.34 13.28
CA ARG A 187 13.58 -9.06 13.95
C ARG A 187 14.94 -8.53 13.50
N GLY A 188 14.97 -7.33 12.93
CA GLY A 188 16.16 -6.68 12.36
C GLY A 188 16.17 -6.58 10.84
N GLN A 189 15.16 -7.10 10.14
CA GLN A 189 15.08 -6.96 8.68
C GLN A 189 14.88 -5.50 8.24
N MET A 190 14.32 -4.65 9.10
CA MET A 190 14.34 -3.20 8.92
C MET A 190 15.05 -2.56 10.12
N ALA A 191 16.24 -2.03 9.86
CA ALA A 191 17.23 -1.74 10.89
C ALA A 191 16.90 -0.49 11.75
N ASN A 192 16.19 0.49 11.19
CA ASN A 192 15.90 1.76 11.85
C ASN A 192 14.44 1.94 12.29
N LEU A 193 13.69 0.84 12.42
CA LEU A 193 12.42 0.78 13.15
C LEU A 193 12.56 -0.10 14.40
N PRO A 194 11.71 0.08 15.43
CA PRO A 194 11.76 -0.75 16.62
C PRO A 194 11.69 -2.25 16.31
N GLN A 195 12.30 -3.06 17.17
CA GLN A 195 12.06 -4.50 17.16
C GLN A 195 10.59 -4.76 17.47
N ASP A 196 10.11 -5.94 17.09
CA ASP A 196 8.80 -6.47 17.46
C ASP A 196 7.57 -5.84 16.80
N VAL A 197 7.69 -4.65 16.20
CA VAL A 197 6.61 -4.02 15.39
C VAL A 197 6.39 -4.79 14.09
N VAL A 198 5.18 -4.75 13.53
CA VAL A 198 4.90 -5.41 12.24
C VAL A 198 5.40 -4.54 11.10
N VAL A 199 6.23 -5.12 10.23
CA VAL A 199 6.81 -4.45 9.07
C VAL A 199 6.58 -5.25 7.81
N GLU A 200 6.55 -4.58 6.66
CA GLU A 200 6.43 -5.20 5.36
C GLU A 200 7.77 -5.18 4.61
N THR A 201 8.34 -6.36 4.39
CA THR A 201 9.63 -6.58 3.74
C THR A 201 9.60 -7.87 2.94
N ASN A 202 10.56 -8.08 2.05
CA ASN A 202 10.70 -9.39 1.38
C ASN A 202 11.05 -10.49 2.39
N ALA A 203 10.52 -11.69 2.15
CA ALA A 203 10.91 -12.90 2.86
C ALA A 203 11.08 -14.06 1.88
N HIS A 204 11.97 -14.98 2.22
CA HIS A 204 12.12 -16.27 1.57
C HIS A 204 11.15 -17.27 2.22
N PHE A 205 10.23 -17.77 1.40
CA PHE A 205 9.32 -18.85 1.73
C PHE A 205 9.89 -20.15 1.17
N SER A 206 10.03 -21.14 2.03
CA SER A 206 10.46 -22.51 1.72
C SER A 206 9.73 -23.48 2.66
N LEU A 207 10.03 -24.78 2.57
CA LEU A 207 9.37 -25.82 3.38
C LEU A 207 9.33 -25.43 4.87
N ASP A 208 8.13 -25.31 5.41
CA ASP A 208 7.82 -24.94 6.81
C ASP A 208 8.48 -23.63 7.31
N THR A 209 8.96 -22.76 6.41
CA THR A 209 9.83 -21.64 6.78
C THR A 209 9.44 -20.34 6.07
N VAL A 210 9.46 -19.23 6.83
CA VAL A 210 9.36 -17.86 6.32
C VAL A 210 10.44 -17.00 6.97
N GLU A 211 11.50 -16.76 6.23
CA GLU A 211 12.68 -16.01 6.67
C GLU A 211 12.69 -14.60 6.08
N PRO A 212 12.54 -13.54 6.91
CA PRO A 212 12.69 -12.17 6.44
C PRO A 212 14.08 -11.91 5.87
N ILE A 213 14.11 -11.19 4.75
CA ILE A 213 15.35 -10.74 4.11
C ILE A 213 15.64 -9.33 4.62
N ALA A 214 16.90 -9.06 4.99
CA ALA A 214 17.32 -7.74 5.42
C ALA A 214 17.09 -6.70 4.31
N ALA A 215 16.16 -5.77 4.55
CA ALA A 215 15.79 -4.70 3.63
C ALA A 215 16.62 -3.42 3.85
N GLY A 216 17.28 -3.30 5.00
CA GLY A 216 18.12 -2.14 5.35
C GLY A 216 17.37 -1.07 6.14
N SER A 217 17.61 0.20 5.82
CA SER A 217 17.09 1.35 6.56
C SER A 217 16.35 2.32 5.65
N LEU A 218 15.20 2.82 6.11
CA LEU A 218 14.51 3.93 5.45
C LEU A 218 15.36 5.20 5.51
N PRO A 219 15.40 6.04 4.45
CA PRO A 219 15.99 7.38 4.52
C PRO A 219 15.33 8.22 5.61
N PRO A 220 16.04 9.17 6.27
CA PRO A 220 15.52 9.86 7.46
C PRO A 220 14.14 10.51 7.30
N GLY A 221 13.87 11.12 6.14
CA GLY A 221 12.57 11.74 5.85
C GLY A 221 11.43 10.73 5.81
N VAL A 222 11.65 9.58 5.14
CA VAL A 222 10.66 8.50 5.07
C VAL A 222 10.54 7.78 6.41
N GLN A 223 11.67 7.51 7.08
CA GLN A 223 11.70 6.89 8.39
C GLN A 223 10.83 7.66 9.39
N THR A 224 10.92 9.00 9.39
CA THR A 224 10.12 9.84 10.31
C THR A 224 8.63 9.64 10.08
N LEU A 225 8.19 9.63 8.81
CA LEU A 225 6.78 9.39 8.46
C LEU A 225 6.33 8.00 8.92
N VAL A 226 7.09 6.96 8.57
CA VAL A 226 6.76 5.57 8.91
C VAL A 226 6.78 5.35 10.43
N ALA A 227 7.74 5.94 11.15
CA ALA A 227 7.86 5.80 12.59
C ALA A 227 6.65 6.39 13.34
N THR A 228 6.12 7.54 12.90
CA THR A 228 4.88 8.10 13.47
C THR A 228 3.73 7.10 13.40
N HIS A 229 3.52 6.49 12.22
CA HIS A 229 2.48 5.49 12.03
C HIS A 229 2.71 4.23 12.87
N VAL A 230 3.95 3.76 12.97
CA VAL A 230 4.29 2.63 13.84
C VAL A 230 3.97 2.92 15.30
N GLN A 231 4.34 4.10 15.81
CA GLN A 231 4.01 4.46 17.20
C GLN A 231 2.50 4.54 17.41
N ASN A 232 1.76 5.14 16.47
CA ASN A 232 0.30 5.21 16.54
C ASN A 232 -0.33 3.81 16.53
N GLN A 233 0.17 2.88 15.72
CA GLN A 233 -0.30 1.49 15.68
C GLN A 233 -0.09 0.78 17.03
N GLU A 234 1.09 0.92 17.64
CA GLU A 234 1.37 0.33 18.95
C GLU A 234 0.46 0.94 20.04
N MET A 235 0.26 2.26 20.04
CA MET A 235 -0.68 2.93 20.96
C MET A 235 -2.12 2.43 20.78
N ILE A 236 -2.57 2.21 19.55
CA ILE A 236 -3.91 1.66 19.27
C ILE A 236 -4.05 0.25 19.82
N VAL A 237 -3.04 -0.61 19.62
CA VAL A 237 -3.05 -1.98 20.13
C VAL A 237 -3.06 -1.99 21.65
N GLU A 238 -2.20 -1.19 22.30
CA GLU A 238 -2.15 -1.10 23.75
C GLU A 238 -3.45 -0.54 24.34
N ALA A 239 -4.02 0.51 23.74
CA ALA A 239 -5.31 1.06 24.14
C ALA A 239 -6.42 0.00 24.05
N ALA A 240 -6.45 -0.78 22.96
CA ALA A 240 -7.42 -1.85 22.77
C ALA A 240 -7.23 -3.04 23.74
N LEU A 241 -6.03 -3.28 24.26
CA LEU A 241 -5.77 -4.35 25.22
C LEU A 241 -6.01 -3.92 26.67
N THR A 242 -5.84 -2.64 26.97
CA THR A 242 -5.87 -2.10 28.35
C THR A 242 -7.12 -1.27 28.65
N GLY A 243 -7.93 -0.95 27.63
CA GLY A 243 -9.05 -0.01 27.76
C GLY A 243 -8.59 1.46 27.84
N GLY A 244 -7.41 1.79 27.32
CA GLY A 244 -6.79 3.11 27.41
C GLY A 244 -7.36 4.12 26.42
N GLU A 245 -8.53 4.70 26.71
CA GLU A 245 -9.19 5.70 25.86
C GLU A 245 -8.29 6.90 25.51
N GLU A 246 -7.60 7.46 26.51
CA GLU A 246 -6.65 8.57 26.32
C GLU A 246 -5.48 8.21 25.41
N LEU A 247 -5.03 6.95 25.45
CA LEU A 247 -3.94 6.47 24.59
C LEU A 247 -4.43 6.28 23.15
N ALA A 248 -5.66 5.79 22.96
CA ALA A 248 -6.28 5.74 21.64
C ALA A 248 -6.44 7.13 21.04
N PHE A 249 -6.85 8.13 21.85
CA PHE A 249 -6.96 9.50 21.37
C PHE A 249 -5.59 10.10 20.98
N GLN A 250 -4.52 9.83 21.73
CA GLN A 250 -3.17 10.26 21.35
C GLN A 250 -2.77 9.74 19.97
N ALA A 251 -3.08 8.48 19.66
CA ALA A 251 -2.84 7.91 18.34
C ALA A 251 -3.64 8.60 17.23
N VAL A 252 -4.92 8.91 17.48
CA VAL A 252 -5.78 9.65 16.53
C VAL A 252 -5.25 11.06 16.31
N PHE A 253 -4.86 11.78 17.37
CA PHE A 253 -4.40 13.15 17.26
C PHE A 253 -3.02 13.27 16.62
N ASN A 254 -2.15 12.27 16.78
CA ASN A 254 -0.86 12.19 16.11
C ASN A 254 -0.95 11.78 14.64
N ASP A 255 -2.11 11.33 14.16
CA ASP A 255 -2.28 10.93 12.77
C ASP A 255 -2.15 12.14 11.83
N PRO A 256 -1.37 12.06 10.74
CA PRO A 256 -1.21 13.16 9.79
C PRO A 256 -2.50 13.67 9.13
N CYS A 257 -3.57 12.86 9.14
CA CYS A 257 -4.88 13.25 8.63
C CYS A 257 -5.70 14.06 9.65
N THR A 258 -5.30 14.11 10.92
CA THR A 258 -5.95 14.93 11.95
C THR A 258 -5.41 16.36 11.89
N THR A 259 -6.11 17.23 11.14
CA THR A 259 -5.74 18.65 10.98
C THR A 259 -6.54 19.61 11.87
N THR A 260 -7.43 19.08 12.71
CA THR A 260 -8.35 19.87 13.53
C THR A 260 -7.73 20.22 14.88
N ALA A 261 -8.17 21.32 15.51
CA ALA A 261 -7.78 21.67 16.88
C ALA A 261 -8.13 20.55 17.87
N ILE A 262 -7.32 20.42 18.94
CA ILE A 262 -7.37 19.28 19.86
C ILE A 262 -8.73 19.09 20.55
N ASP A 263 -9.41 20.19 20.89
CA ASP A 263 -10.75 20.18 21.50
C ASP A 263 -11.80 19.59 20.53
N LYS A 264 -11.71 19.95 19.25
CA LYS A 264 -12.60 19.42 18.21
C LYS A 264 -12.26 17.99 17.79
N ALA A 265 -10.98 17.65 17.76
CA ALA A 265 -10.55 16.27 17.55
C ALA A 265 -11.06 15.35 18.68
N TRP A 266 -11.03 15.84 19.92
CA TRP A 266 -11.59 15.14 21.07
C TRP A 266 -13.11 14.96 20.97
N GLU A 267 -13.86 16.02 20.64
CA GLU A 267 -15.31 15.94 20.41
C GLU A 267 -15.66 14.87 19.35
N MET A 268 -14.93 14.85 18.22
CA MET A 268 -15.10 13.84 17.16
C MET A 268 -14.79 12.42 17.65
N PHE A 269 -13.69 12.25 18.39
CA PHE A 269 -13.30 10.96 18.94
C PHE A 269 -14.35 10.39 19.90
N GLN A 270 -14.91 11.25 20.76
CA GLN A 270 -16.00 10.89 21.68
C GLN A 270 -17.29 10.49 20.93
N GLU A 271 -17.58 11.11 19.79
CA GLU A 271 -18.72 10.76 18.94
C GLU A 271 -18.56 9.39 18.26
N ILE A 272 -17.36 9.05 17.79
CA ILE A 272 -17.04 7.71 17.26
C ILE A 272 -17.26 6.64 18.34
N GLY A 273 -16.89 6.97 19.58
CA GLY A 273 -17.05 6.13 20.75
C GLY A 273 -15.88 5.18 20.95
N PHE A 274 -15.48 5.01 22.22
CA PHE A 274 -14.48 4.03 22.63
C PHE A 274 -15.15 2.92 23.47
N PRO A 275 -15.08 1.65 23.04
CA PRO A 275 -15.71 0.55 23.76
C PRO A 275 -15.02 0.36 25.12
N LYS A 276 -15.82 0.32 26.19
CA LYS A 276 -15.32 0.00 27.53
C LYS A 276 -15.10 -1.51 27.63
N ILE A 277 -13.88 -1.90 28.02
CA ILE A 277 -13.43 -3.29 28.18
C ILE A 277 -13.63 -3.73 29.63
#